data_AF-A0A9P3N5J9-F1
#
_entry.id   AF-A0A9P3N5J9-F1
#
_cell.length_a   1.000
_cell.length_b   1.000
_cell.length_c   1.000
_cell.angle_alpha   90.00
_cell.angle_beta   90.00
_cell.angle_gamma   90.00
#
_symmetry.space_group_name_H-M   'P 1'
#
loop_
_entity.id
_entity.type
_entity.pdbx_description
1 polymer ?
#
loop_
_entity_poly.entity_id
_entity_poly.type
_entity_poly.pdbx_seq_one_letter_code
_entity_poly.pdbx_strand_id
1 'polypeptide(L)'
;MKSYEYTVMPFGLTNAPSTFQLTMNGVFRDLLNKCVIVYLDDILIISKTWEQHLKDLDQAFQRLQQNRLITKGSKCEFLKSELEFLGHVIGGDGIRKLPPSATGSRPRIT
;
A
#
# COMPACT_ATOMS: atom_id res chain seq x y z
N MET A 1 -7.98 -10.64 38.75
CA MET A 1 -8.49 -10.27 37.40
C MET A 1 -7.32 -9.70 36.62
N LYS A 2 -6.82 -10.38 35.58
CA LYS A 2 -5.73 -9.85 34.73
C LYS A 2 -6.36 -9.17 33.52
N SER A 3 -6.13 -7.87 33.35
CA SER A 3 -6.44 -7.15 32.11
C SER A 3 -5.23 -7.18 31.20
N TYR A 4 -5.47 -7.36 29.90
CA TYR A 4 -4.45 -7.23 28.88
C TYR A 4 -4.71 -5.95 28.10
N GLU A 5 -3.67 -5.19 27.81
CA GLU A 5 -3.71 -3.99 26.99
C GLU A 5 -2.91 -4.19 25.71
N TYR A 6 -3.31 -3.50 24.64
CA TYR A 6 -2.65 -3.61 23.35
C TYR A 6 -1.47 -2.64 23.27
N THR A 7 -0.28 -3.15 22.94
CA THR A 7 0.95 -2.34 22.75
C THR A 7 1.04 -1.76 21.33
N VAL A 8 0.25 -2.29 20.41
CA VAL A 8 0.11 -1.83 19.03
C VAL A 8 -1.37 -1.64 18.71
N MET A 9 -1.68 -0.85 17.70
CA MET A 9 -3.07 -0.60 17.29
C MET A 9 -3.77 -1.92 16.89
N PRO A 10 -4.83 -2.35 17.59
CA PRO A 10 -5.55 -3.57 17.23
C PRO A 10 -6.46 -3.34 16.02
N PHE A 11 -6.61 -4.39 15.19
CA PHE A 11 -7.60 -4.44 14.14
C PHE A 11 -9.02 -4.42 14.73
N GLY A 12 -9.96 -3.72 14.07
CA GLY A 12 -11.35 -3.62 14.50
C GLY A 12 -11.71 -2.37 15.29
N LEU A 13 -10.75 -1.49 15.59
CA LEU A 13 -11.05 -0.14 16.07
C LEU A 13 -11.57 0.72 14.91
N THR A 14 -12.71 1.39 15.12
CA THR A 14 -13.34 2.26 14.11
C THR A 14 -12.41 3.35 13.57
N ASN A 15 -11.53 3.88 14.42
CA ASN A 15 -10.60 4.97 14.06
C ASN A 15 -9.17 4.49 13.74
N ALA A 16 -8.90 3.18 13.81
CA ALA A 16 -7.59 2.64 13.45
C ALA A 16 -7.18 3.00 12.01
N PRO A 17 -8.05 2.84 11.00
CA PRO A 17 -7.67 3.14 9.61
C PRO A 17 -7.33 4.62 9.41
N SER A 18 -8.09 5.52 10.04
CA SER A 18 -7.83 6.98 9.97
C SER A 18 -6.51 7.36 10.63
N THR A 19 -6.19 6.76 11.77
CA THR A 19 -4.94 7.04 12.50
C THR A 19 -3.72 6.48 11.73
N PHE A 20 -3.87 5.30 11.13
CA PHE A 20 -2.85 4.72 10.26
C PHE A 20 -2.62 5.57 9.01
N GLN A 21 -3.71 6.02 8.36
CA GLN A 21 -3.62 6.93 7.22
C GLN A 21 -2.89 8.23 7.56
N LEU A 22 -3.17 8.85 8.72
CA LEU A 22 -2.47 10.06 9.16
C LEU A 22 -0.97 9.81 9.36
N THR A 23 -0.63 8.68 9.97
CA THR A 23 0.77 8.27 10.19
C THR A 23 1.48 8.08 8.85
N MET A 24 0.88 7.32 7.93
CA MET A 24 1.43 7.08 6.60
C MET A 24 1.53 8.35 5.76
N ASN A 25 0.53 9.24 5.85
CA ASN A 25 0.58 10.54 5.20
C ASN A 25 1.74 11.40 5.72
N GLY A 26 2.11 11.25 7.01
CA GLY A 26 3.30 11.87 7.58
C GLY A 26 4.59 11.28 7.03
N VAL A 27 4.71 9.94 7.01
CA VAL A 27 5.91 9.22 6.54
C VAL A 27 6.22 9.48 5.06
N PHE A 28 5.18 9.45 4.23
CA PHE A 28 5.29 9.60 2.77
C PHE A 28 4.99 11.02 2.28
N ARG A 29 4.87 12.01 3.16
CA ARG A 29 4.42 13.37 2.82
C ARG A 29 5.10 13.97 1.58
N ASP A 30 6.39 13.73 1.42
CA ASP A 30 7.20 14.27 0.32
C ASP A 30 6.98 13.57 -1.03
N LEU A 31 6.53 12.31 -0.97
CA LEU A 31 6.35 11.36 -2.08
C LEU A 31 4.86 11.19 -2.45
N LEU A 32 3.95 11.55 -1.55
CA LEU A 32 2.51 11.55 -1.78
C LEU A 32 2.15 12.43 -2.98
N ASN A 33 1.24 11.93 -3.80
CA ASN A 33 0.75 12.58 -5.04
C ASN A 33 1.82 12.80 -6.13
N LYS A 34 3.06 12.34 -5.92
CA LYS A 34 4.11 12.33 -6.96
C LYS A 34 4.28 10.93 -7.53
N CYS A 35 4.66 10.01 -6.65
CA CYS A 35 4.96 8.63 -7.01
C CYS A 35 4.27 7.64 -6.08
N VAL A 36 3.88 8.07 -4.86
CA VAL A 36 3.29 7.19 -3.85
C VAL A 36 1.83 7.58 -3.61
N ILE A 37 0.97 6.58 -3.56
CA ILE A 37 -0.44 6.67 -3.16
C ILE A 37 -0.61 5.74 -1.98
N VAL A 38 -1.10 6.25 -0.85
CA VAL A 38 -1.39 5.43 0.32
C VAL A 38 -2.88 5.41 0.58
N TYR A 39 -3.46 4.21 0.69
CA TYR A 39 -4.87 4.03 1.02
C TYR A 39 -5.02 2.96 2.09
N LEU A 40 -5.39 3.40 3.30
CA LEU A 40 -5.50 2.53 4.48
C LEU A 40 -4.23 1.71 4.66
N ASP A 41 -4.34 0.38 4.57
CA ASP A 41 -3.24 -0.57 4.77
C ASP A 41 -2.38 -0.79 3.51
N ASP A 42 -2.79 -0.27 2.35
CA ASP A 42 -2.13 -0.52 1.06
C ASP A 42 -1.33 0.70 0.58
N ILE A 43 -0.10 0.46 0.15
CA ILE A 43 0.81 1.47 -0.41
C ILE A 43 1.06 1.11 -1.87
N LEU A 44 0.82 2.07 -2.74
CA LEU A 44 0.99 1.96 -4.17
C LEU A 44 2.08 2.93 -4.64
N ILE A 45 2.98 2.45 -5.48
CA ILE A 45 4.08 3.23 -6.06
C ILE A 45 3.94 3.19 -7.59
N ILE A 46 3.76 4.35 -8.21
CA ILE A 46 3.60 4.53 -9.65
C ILE A 46 4.69 5.46 -10.15
N SER A 47 5.36 5.07 -11.23
CA SER A 47 6.40 5.89 -11.87
C SER A 47 6.28 5.75 -13.39
N LYS A 48 6.74 6.78 -14.13
CA LYS A 48 6.62 6.82 -15.60
C LYS A 48 7.68 5.99 -16.32
N THR A 49 8.84 5.80 -15.71
CA THR A 49 9.97 5.06 -16.28
C THR A 49 10.48 4.03 -15.28
N TRP A 50 11.07 2.96 -15.79
CA TRP A 50 11.63 1.89 -14.97
C TRP A 50 12.73 2.36 -14.02
N GLU A 51 13.64 3.19 -14.52
CA GLU A 51 14.76 3.74 -13.74
C GLU A 51 14.27 4.62 -12.60
N GLN A 52 13.23 5.42 -12.84
CA GLN A 52 12.61 6.22 -11.79
C GLN A 52 11.86 5.33 -10.79
N HIS A 53 11.20 4.28 -11.27
CA HIS A 53 10.49 3.33 -10.42
C HIS A 53 11.40 2.65 -9.40
N LEU A 54 12.60 2.24 -9.81
CA LEU A 54 13.60 1.68 -8.89
C LEU A 54 14.04 2.68 -7.82
N LYS A 55 14.23 3.96 -8.20
CA LYS A 55 14.59 5.03 -7.25
C LYS A 55 13.45 5.36 -6.28
N ASP A 56 12.21 5.33 -6.76
CA ASP A 56 11.03 5.60 -5.94
C ASP A 56 10.78 4.44 -4.96
N LEU A 57 10.97 3.19 -5.42
CA LEU A 57 10.93 1.99 -4.57
C LEU A 57 11.99 2.05 -3.46
N ASP A 58 13.24 2.35 -3.83
CA ASP A 58 14.33 2.44 -2.85
C ASP A 58 14.03 3.51 -1.78
N GLN A 59 13.57 4.69 -2.19
CA GLN A 59 13.15 5.74 -1.26
C GLN A 59 11.98 5.31 -0.37
N ALA A 60 10.96 4.66 -0.94
CA ALA A 60 9.82 4.20 -0.18
C ALA A 60 10.23 3.14 0.87
N PHE A 61 11.08 2.19 0.50
CA PHE A 61 11.60 1.17 1.43
C PHE A 61 12.48 1.78 2.52
N GLN A 62 13.33 2.74 2.18
CA GLN A 62 14.12 3.47 3.19
C GLN A 62 13.21 4.19 4.19
N ARG A 63 12.12 4.82 3.74
CA ARG A 63 11.15 5.47 4.63
C ARG A 63 10.40 4.48 5.51
N LEU A 64 10.01 3.33 4.96
CA LEU A 64 9.41 2.25 5.74
C LEU A 64 10.37 1.75 6.83
N GLN A 65 11.64 1.52 6.46
CA GLN A 65 12.67 1.05 7.39
C GLN A 65 12.95 2.07 8.51
N GLN A 66 13.08 3.36 8.17
CA GLN A 66 13.28 4.44 9.15
C GLN A 66 12.14 4.55 10.15
N ASN A 67 10.90 4.31 9.70
CA ASN A 67 9.70 4.35 10.54
C ASN A 67 9.35 2.99 11.16
N ARG A 68 10.22 1.98 11.03
CA ARG A 68 10.03 0.61 11.52
C ARG A 68 8.71 -0.03 11.05
N LEU A 69 8.24 0.36 9.87
CA LEU A 69 7.07 -0.20 9.22
C LEU A 69 7.50 -1.43 8.41
N ILE A 70 6.80 -2.54 8.64
CA ILE A 70 7.09 -3.81 7.96
C ILE A 70 5.96 -4.05 6.96
N THR A 71 6.33 -4.16 5.69
CA THR A 71 5.40 -4.62 4.65
C THR A 71 5.43 -6.13 4.58
N LYS A 72 4.26 -6.75 4.39
CA LYS A 72 4.17 -8.19 4.21
C LYS A 72 4.58 -8.52 2.78
N GLY A 73 5.82 -8.97 2.57
CA GLY A 73 6.33 -9.30 1.23
C GLY A 73 5.48 -10.29 0.44
N SER A 74 4.75 -11.19 1.11
CA SER A 74 3.81 -12.11 0.45
C SER A 74 2.60 -11.43 -0.21
N LYS A 75 2.32 -10.17 0.15
CA LYS A 75 1.26 -9.33 -0.42
C LYS A 75 1.82 -8.22 -1.32
N CYS A 76 3.14 -8.09 -1.41
CA CYS A 76 3.75 -7.07 -2.23
C CYS A 76 3.93 -7.59 -3.65
N GLU A 77 3.30 -6.89 -4.60
CA GLU A 77 3.54 -7.10 -6.02
C GLU A 77 4.47 -6.01 -6.51
N PHE A 78 5.65 -6.40 -7.00
CA PHE A 78 6.65 -5.46 -7.48
C PHE A 78 6.77 -5.53 -9.00
N LEU A 79 7.11 -4.38 -9.61
CA LEU A 79 7.59 -4.31 -10.98
C LEU A 79 6.61 -4.83 -12.04
N LYS A 80 5.31 -4.74 -11.77
CA LYS A 80 4.28 -5.10 -12.75
C LYS A 80 3.92 -3.89 -13.59
N SER A 81 3.76 -4.13 -14.90
CA SER A 81 3.24 -3.13 -15.85
C SER A 81 1.77 -2.80 -15.61
N GLU A 82 1.04 -3.71 -14.97
CA GLU A 82 -0.34 -3.53 -14.50
C GLU A 82 -0.48 -4.14 -13.10
N LEU A 83 -1.09 -3.42 -12.15
CA LEU A 83 -1.55 -4.02 -10.89
C LEU A 83 -3.00 -3.68 -10.59
N GLU A 84 -3.64 -4.55 -9.80
CA GLU A 84 -4.95 -4.27 -9.23
C GLU A 84 -4.80 -3.51 -7.90
N PHE A 85 -5.47 -2.37 -7.78
CA PHE A 85 -5.53 -1.56 -6.57
C PHE A 85 -6.95 -1.03 -6.38
N LEU A 86 -7.59 -1.36 -5.26
CA LEU A 86 -8.96 -0.94 -4.90
C LEU A 86 -10.04 -1.28 -5.97
N GLY A 87 -9.90 -2.40 -6.68
CA GLY A 87 -10.82 -2.78 -7.76
C GLY A 87 -10.60 -2.02 -9.08
N HIS A 88 -9.46 -1.35 -9.21
CA HIS A 88 -8.99 -0.73 -10.44
C HIS A 88 -7.70 -1.41 -10.91
N VAL A 89 -7.58 -1.64 -12.22
CA VAL A 89 -6.31 -2.00 -12.84
C VAL A 89 -5.57 -0.70 -13.16
N ILE A 90 -4.38 -0.55 -12.59
CA ILE A 90 -3.48 0.58 -12.80
C ILE A 90 -2.38 0.09 -13.72
N GLY A 91 -2.40 0.56 -14.96
CA GLY A 91 -1.44 0.20 -15.99
C GLY A 91 -0.82 1.41 -16.67
N GLY A 92 0.09 1.16 -17.63
CA GLY A 92 0.75 2.21 -18.42
C GLY A 92 -0.21 3.13 -19.18
N ASP A 93 -1.39 2.61 -19.59
CA ASP A 93 -2.44 3.37 -20.28
C ASP A 93 -3.41 4.11 -19.33
N GLY A 94 -3.19 4.04 -18.01
CA GLY A 94 -3.99 4.72 -17.00
C GLY A 94 -4.77 3.79 -16.07
N ILE A 95 -5.78 4.36 -15.41
CA ILE A 95 -6.62 3.67 -14.41
C ILE A 95 -7.86 3.11 -15.11
N ARG A 96 -7.98 1.78 -15.19
CA ARG A 96 -9.16 1.09 -15.73
C ARG A 96 -9.97 0.45 -14.60
N LYS A 97 -11.30 0.58 -14.63
CA LYS A 97 -12.16 -0.15 -13.68
C LYS A 97 -12.17 -1.63 -14.04
N LEU A 98 -12.06 -2.52 -13.06
CA LEU A 98 -12.33 -3.93 -13.30
C LEU A 98 -13.81 -4.11 -13.70
N PRO A 99 -14.13 -4.92 -14.73
CA PRO A 99 -15.52 -5.23 -15.05
C PRO A 99 -16.18 -6.01 -13.89
N PRO A 100 -17.47 -5.77 -13.58
CA PRO A 100 -18.17 -6.33 -12.42
C PRO A 100 -18.46 -7.84 -12.47
N SER A 101 -17.81 -8.60 -13.35
CA SER A 101 -18.03 -10.03 -13.55
C SER A 101 -16.73 -10.84 -13.52
N ALA A 102 -15.90 -10.60 -12.50
CA ALA A 102 -14.80 -11.48 -12.11
C ALA A 102 -14.75 -11.68 -10.58
N THR A 103 -15.90 -11.92 -9.96
CA THR A 103 -16.00 -12.54 -8.63
C THR A 103 -15.56 -13.99 -8.74
N GLY A 104 -14.27 -14.26 -8.94
CA GLY A 104 -13.85 -15.60 -9.36
C GLY A 104 -12.36 -15.87 -9.39
N SER A 105 -11.54 -15.16 -8.62
CA SER A 105 -10.23 -15.66 -8.19
C SER A 105 -9.63 -14.69 -7.19
N ARG A 106 -10.02 -14.85 -5.92
CA ARG A 106 -9.08 -14.53 -4.85
C ARG A 106 -7.92 -15.51 -5.06
N PRO A 107 -6.68 -15.09 -5.37
CA PRO A 107 -5.56 -15.93 -5.03
C PRO A 107 -5.53 -15.95 -3.50
N ARG A 108 -6.15 -17.00 -2.94
CA ARG A 108 -5.82 -17.50 -1.62
C ARG A 108 -4.37 -17.92 -1.71
N ILE A 109 -3.47 -17.01 -1.35
CA ILE A 109 -2.09 -17.35 -1.02
C ILE A 109 -2.04 -17.43 0.50
N THR A 110 -1.68 -18.63 0.94
CA THR A 110 -1.46 -19.14 2.30
C THR A 110 -0.87 -18.11 3.27
#